data_AF-A0AA96UCI5-F1
#
_entry.id   AF-A0AA96UCI5-F1
#
_cell.length_a   1.000
_cell.length_b   1.000
_cell.length_c   1.000
_cell.angle_alpha   90.00
_cell.angle_beta   90.00
_cell.angle_gamma   90.00
#
_symmetry.space_group_name_H-M   'P 1'
#
loop_
_entity.id
_entity.type
_entity.pdbx_description
1 polymer ?
#
loop_
_entity_poly.entity_id
_entity_poly.type
_entity_poly.pdbx_seq_one_letter_code
_entity_poly.pdbx_strand_id
1 'polypeptide(L)'
;MGSGHQQHRPAVPRAPTGPRSDWARSEGQERVLGVVIRREGFDAALEAAVLSSYERGVHASKAAWQRELRRSEARVQWDPERDLDLRPLGHRSLQLGLGGTLVERYAGEWLVRIEDLTPLARALHATRDLALLPPERPYPVPSGAAARLGVS
;
A
#
# COMPACT_ATOMS: atom_id res chain seq x y z
N MET A 1 21.64 -48.38 17.88
CA MET A 1 22.14 -47.06 18.34
C MET A 1 22.78 -46.43 17.11
N GLY A 2 22.18 -45.56 16.31
CA GLY A 2 21.36 -44.39 16.61
C GLY A 2 21.98 -43.21 15.87
N SER A 3 22.11 -43.29 14.53
CA SER A 3 22.70 -42.22 13.71
C SER A 3 21.63 -41.16 13.43
N GLY A 4 21.70 -40.06 14.17
CA GLY A 4 20.82 -38.91 13.99
C GLY A 4 21.20 -38.12 12.74
N HIS A 5 20.41 -38.25 11.67
CA HIS A 5 20.42 -37.29 10.57
C HIS A 5 19.77 -35.98 11.05
N GLN A 6 20.62 -35.00 11.33
CA GLN A 6 20.20 -33.62 11.58
C GLN A 6 19.78 -33.00 10.25
N GLN A 7 18.46 -32.95 10.00
CA GLN A 7 17.90 -32.29 8.84
C GLN A 7 18.10 -30.77 9.00
N HIS A 8 18.99 -30.20 8.19
CA HIS A 8 19.05 -28.75 7.98
C HIS A 8 17.73 -28.30 7.34
N ARG A 9 16.84 -27.71 8.14
CA ARG A 9 15.69 -26.97 7.61
C ARG A 9 16.22 -25.67 7.00
N PRO A 10 15.88 -25.32 5.75
CA PRO A 10 16.21 -24.01 5.21
C PRO A 10 15.51 -22.95 6.05
N ALA A 11 16.22 -21.87 6.37
CA ALA A 11 15.64 -20.71 7.02
C ALA A 11 14.53 -20.17 6.11
N VAL A 12 13.29 -20.25 6.56
CA VAL A 12 12.17 -19.54 5.93
C VAL A 12 12.50 -18.04 6.07
N PRO A 13 12.60 -17.27 4.97
CA PRO A 13 12.76 -15.83 5.07
C PRO A 13 11.58 -15.32 5.90
N ARG A 14 11.85 -14.83 7.11
CA ARG A 14 10.83 -14.09 7.86
C ARG A 14 10.47 -12.89 6.99
N ALA A 15 9.18 -12.73 6.69
CA ALA A 15 8.67 -11.50 6.11
C ALA A 15 9.21 -10.33 6.96
N PRO A 16 9.82 -9.31 6.36
CA PRO A 16 10.37 -8.20 7.13
C PRO A 16 9.21 -7.55 7.91
N THR A 17 9.30 -7.67 9.22
CA THR A 17 8.44 -6.98 10.20
C THR A 17 9.12 -5.68 10.67
N GLY A 18 10.19 -5.27 9.98
CA GLY A 18 10.84 -3.98 10.16
C GLY A 18 10.00 -2.85 9.56
N PRO A 19 10.28 -1.58 9.94
CA PRO A 19 9.59 -0.44 9.36
C PRO A 19 9.70 -0.44 7.84
N ARG A 20 8.77 0.30 7.19
CA ARG A 20 8.93 0.92 5.86
C ARG A 20 10.41 1.31 5.64
N SER A 21 10.91 1.37 4.40
CA SER A 21 12.30 1.62 3.89
C SER A 21 13.35 2.44 4.68
N ASP A 22 13.01 2.98 5.84
CA ASP A 22 13.78 3.79 6.76
C ASP A 22 14.34 5.01 6.06
N TRP A 23 13.46 5.70 5.32
CA TRP A 23 13.82 6.85 4.52
C TRP A 23 14.90 6.50 3.48
N ALA A 24 14.74 5.33 2.84
CA ALA A 24 15.68 4.79 1.86
C ALA A 24 17.06 4.39 2.42
N ARG A 25 17.11 3.96 3.69
CA ARG A 25 18.35 3.55 4.39
C ARG A 25 18.40 2.07 4.74
N SER A 26 17.27 1.37 4.68
CA SER A 26 17.23 -0.07 4.93
C SER A 26 17.88 -0.84 3.77
N GLU A 27 18.65 -1.88 4.10
CA GLU A 27 19.23 -2.80 3.11
C GLU A 27 18.12 -3.45 2.27
N GLY A 28 18.29 -3.43 0.94
CA GLY A 28 17.31 -3.89 -0.03
C GLY A 28 16.11 -2.94 -0.23
N GLN A 29 16.11 -1.76 0.38
CA GLN A 29 15.07 -0.73 0.25
C GLN A 29 15.69 0.69 0.18
N GLU A 30 16.73 0.86 -0.61
CA GLU A 30 17.55 2.08 -0.67
C GLU A 30 17.00 3.16 -1.61
N ARG A 31 15.83 2.92 -2.22
CA ARG A 31 15.17 3.84 -3.15
C ARG A 31 13.72 4.09 -2.74
N VAL A 32 13.30 5.35 -2.86
CA VAL A 32 11.90 5.74 -2.77
C VAL A 32 11.50 6.33 -4.11
N LEU A 33 10.48 5.75 -4.73
CA LEU A 33 10.02 6.14 -6.06
C LEU A 33 8.64 6.78 -5.96
N GLY A 34 8.50 7.96 -6.56
CA GLY A 34 7.21 8.54 -6.88
C GLY A 34 6.69 7.93 -8.17
N VAL A 35 5.47 7.41 -8.15
CA VAL A 35 4.81 6.91 -9.36
C VAL A 35 3.71 7.88 -9.72
N VAL A 36 3.77 8.42 -10.94
CA VAL A 36 2.70 9.24 -11.49
C VAL A 36 1.91 8.38 -12.45
N ILE A 37 0.63 8.22 -12.15
CA ILE A 37 -0.32 7.47 -12.98
C ILE A 37 -1.46 8.37 -13.47
N ARG A 38 -2.10 7.95 -14.55
CA ARG A 38 -3.33 8.56 -15.04
C ARG A 38 -4.42 8.44 -13.96
N ARG A 39 -5.16 9.53 -13.76
CA ARG A 39 -6.23 9.61 -12.77
C ARG A 39 -7.30 8.55 -13.03
N GLU A 40 -7.66 8.37 -14.29
CA GLU A 40 -8.69 7.41 -14.71
C GLU A 40 -8.30 5.97 -14.38
N GLY A 41 -6.99 5.67 -14.42
CA GLY A 41 -6.45 4.38 -14.01
C GLY A 41 -6.56 4.15 -12.51
N PHE A 42 -6.24 5.18 -11.71
CA PHE A 42 -6.40 5.13 -10.26
C PHE A 42 -7.89 4.97 -9.86
N ASP A 43 -8.79 5.75 -10.49
CA ASP A 43 -10.23 5.64 -10.28
C ASP A 43 -10.75 4.24 -10.61
N ALA A 44 -10.34 3.67 -11.76
CA ALA A 44 -10.70 2.31 -12.14
C ALA A 44 -10.21 1.25 -11.12
N ALA A 45 -9.00 1.43 -10.57
CA ALA A 45 -8.48 0.53 -9.54
C ALA A 45 -9.25 0.65 -8.22
N LEU A 46 -9.64 1.86 -7.81
CA LEU A 46 -10.48 2.08 -6.62
C LEU A 46 -11.88 1.47 -6.81
N GLU A 47 -12.47 1.60 -7.99
CA GLU A 47 -13.75 1.00 -8.30
C GLU A 47 -13.69 -0.53 -8.28
N ALA A 48 -12.59 -1.13 -8.75
CA ALA A 48 -12.38 -2.57 -8.70
C ALA A 48 -12.00 -3.09 -7.30
N ALA A 49 -11.70 -2.21 -6.34
CA ALA A 49 -11.12 -2.62 -5.06
C ALA A 49 -12.14 -3.16 -4.05
N VAL A 50 -11.65 -4.07 -3.20
CA VAL A 50 -12.33 -4.59 -2.00
C VAL A 50 -11.39 -4.40 -0.81
N LEU A 51 -11.93 -4.16 0.40
CA LEU A 51 -11.13 -4.08 1.60
C LEU A 51 -10.41 -5.40 1.90
N SER A 52 -9.13 -5.32 2.27
CA SER A 52 -8.30 -6.48 2.63
C SER A 52 -8.68 -7.09 3.99
N SER A 53 -9.47 -6.37 4.80
CA SER A 53 -10.08 -6.80 6.05
C SER A 53 -11.61 -6.79 5.96
N TYR A 54 -12.25 -7.64 6.77
CA TYR A 54 -13.69 -7.55 6.97
C TYR A 54 -14.01 -6.37 7.88
N GLU A 55 -14.72 -5.38 7.34
CA GLU A 55 -15.29 -4.27 8.10
C GLU A 55 -16.80 -4.43 8.28
N ARG A 56 -17.25 -4.37 9.54
CA ARG A 56 -18.68 -4.36 9.89
C ARG A 56 -19.29 -3.02 9.47
N GLY A 57 -20.43 -3.06 8.80
CA GLY A 57 -21.11 -1.87 8.29
C GLY A 57 -20.74 -1.52 6.85
N VAL A 58 -19.60 -2.01 6.35
CA VAL A 58 -19.25 -1.98 4.92
C VAL A 58 -19.70 -3.26 4.24
N HIS A 59 -19.35 -4.41 4.80
CA HIS A 59 -19.69 -5.71 4.20
C HIS A 59 -20.94 -6.32 4.83
N ALA A 60 -21.79 -6.94 3.99
CA ALA A 60 -23.00 -7.62 4.42
C ALA A 60 -22.72 -8.83 5.34
N SER A 61 -21.64 -9.57 5.06
CA SER A 61 -21.18 -10.67 5.91
C SER A 61 -19.72 -11.03 5.61
N LYS A 62 -19.07 -11.75 6.53
CA LYS A 62 -17.72 -12.28 6.33
C LYS A 62 -17.64 -13.22 5.10
N ALA A 63 -18.68 -14.02 4.86
CA ALA A 63 -18.72 -14.92 3.71
C ALA A 63 -18.87 -14.17 2.37
N ALA A 64 -19.66 -13.10 2.33
CA ALA A 64 -19.78 -12.24 1.15
C ALA A 64 -18.46 -11.54 0.83
N TRP A 65 -17.86 -10.91 1.84
CA TRP A 65 -16.54 -10.27 1.74
C TRP A 65 -15.48 -11.25 1.23
N GLN A 66 -15.38 -12.46 1.78
CA GLN A 66 -14.41 -13.46 1.33
C GLN A 66 -14.59 -13.84 -0.16
N ARG A 67 -15.83 -13.88 -0.65
CA ARG A 67 -16.11 -14.18 -2.06
C ARG A 67 -15.69 -13.01 -2.96
N GLU A 68 -15.98 -11.78 -2.56
CA GLU A 68 -15.55 -10.57 -3.26
C GLU A 68 -14.02 -10.48 -3.29
N LEU A 69 -13.37 -10.65 -2.14
CA LEU A 69 -11.92 -10.61 -2.01
C LEU A 69 -11.21 -11.63 -2.92
N ARG A 70 -11.78 -12.84 -3.11
CA ARG A 70 -11.23 -13.85 -4.03
C ARG A 70 -11.35 -13.49 -5.51
N ARG A 71 -12.37 -12.70 -5.87
CA ARG A 71 -12.65 -12.31 -7.26
C ARG A 71 -12.01 -10.98 -7.63
N SER A 72 -11.71 -10.15 -6.64
CA SER A 72 -11.20 -8.81 -6.83
C SER A 72 -9.75 -8.82 -7.30
N GLU A 73 -9.49 -8.05 -8.35
CA GLU A 73 -8.14 -7.76 -8.85
C GLU A 73 -7.49 -6.56 -8.14
N ALA A 74 -8.25 -5.81 -7.33
CA ALA A 74 -7.71 -4.73 -6.50
C ALA A 74 -8.10 -4.89 -5.03
N ARG A 75 -7.20 -4.50 -4.13
CA ARG A 75 -7.39 -4.60 -2.68
C ARG A 75 -6.93 -3.34 -1.99
N VAL A 76 -7.73 -2.87 -1.04
CA VAL A 76 -7.41 -1.70 -0.22
C VAL A 76 -7.17 -2.12 1.21
N GLN A 77 -6.09 -1.62 1.78
CA GLN A 77 -5.82 -1.66 3.21
C GLN A 77 -5.65 -0.24 3.73
N TRP A 78 -6.24 0.05 4.88
CA TRP A 78 -6.12 1.34 5.56
C TRP A 78 -5.08 1.26 6.67
N ASP A 79 -3.86 1.66 6.35
CA ASP A 79 -2.72 1.63 7.27
C ASP A 79 -2.72 2.84 8.22
N PRO A 80 -2.18 2.71 9.43
CA PRO A 80 -1.93 3.88 10.29
C PRO A 80 -1.01 4.87 9.57
N GLU A 81 -1.47 6.11 9.43
CA GLU A 81 -0.64 7.21 8.97
C GLU A 81 0.22 7.73 10.13
N ARG A 82 1.42 8.24 9.83
CA ARG A 82 2.34 8.74 10.84
C ARG A 82 2.97 10.07 10.44
N ASP A 83 3.21 10.92 11.43
CA ASP A 83 3.98 12.14 11.23
C ASP A 83 5.47 11.84 10.96
N LEU A 84 6.27 12.89 10.73
CA LEU A 84 7.71 12.74 10.50
C LEU A 84 8.43 12.10 11.70
N ASP A 85 7.90 12.24 12.92
CA ASP A 85 8.42 11.62 14.14
C ASP A 85 7.88 10.20 14.38
N LEU A 86 7.20 9.63 13.38
CA LEU A 86 6.57 8.32 13.41
C LEU A 86 5.45 8.20 14.46
N ARG A 87 4.86 9.30 14.94
CA ARG A 87 3.69 9.28 15.80
C ARG A 87 2.42 9.04 14.97
N PRO A 88 1.46 8.26 15.45
CA PRO A 88 0.23 7.98 14.70
C PRO A 88 -0.60 9.25 14.51
N LEU A 89 -1.18 9.40 13.32
CA LEU A 89 -2.10 10.47 12.98
C LEU A 89 -3.56 10.00 13.06
N GLY A 90 -4.50 10.96 13.08
CA GLY A 90 -5.94 10.70 13.18
C GLY A 90 -6.58 10.17 11.89
N HIS A 91 -5.84 10.15 10.79
CA HIS A 91 -6.26 9.59 9.51
C HIS A 91 -5.37 8.39 9.13
N ARG A 92 -5.72 7.74 8.02
CA ARG A 92 -5.08 6.50 7.57
C ARG A 92 -4.54 6.65 6.15
N SER A 93 -3.45 5.96 5.86
CA SER A 93 -2.88 5.85 4.52
C SER A 93 -3.62 4.77 3.73
N LEU A 94 -3.84 5.03 2.44
CA LEU A 94 -4.31 4.03 1.51
C LEU A 94 -3.13 3.16 1.04
N GLN A 95 -3.21 1.84 1.26
CA GLN A 95 -2.39 0.87 0.55
C GLN A 95 -3.26 0.14 -0.47
N LEU A 96 -2.93 0.30 -1.75
CA LEU A 96 -3.64 -0.32 -2.88
C LEU A 96 -2.78 -1.45 -3.47
N GLY A 97 -3.26 -2.68 -3.36
CA GLY A 97 -2.69 -3.84 -4.03
C GLY A 97 -3.41 -4.12 -5.34
N LEU A 98 -2.65 -4.29 -6.43
CA LEU A 98 -3.16 -4.66 -7.75
C LEU A 98 -2.76 -6.09 -8.10
N GLY A 99 -3.64 -6.80 -8.79
CA GLY A 99 -3.43 -8.14 -9.31
C GLY A 99 -4.10 -8.31 -10.67
N GLY A 100 -3.86 -9.47 -11.29
CA GLY A 100 -4.47 -9.83 -12.58
C GLY A 100 -4.28 -8.76 -13.66
N THR A 101 -5.34 -8.45 -14.39
CA THR A 101 -5.28 -7.52 -15.53
C THR A 101 -4.92 -6.09 -15.12
N LEU A 102 -5.23 -5.68 -13.89
CA LEU A 102 -4.94 -4.32 -13.42
C LEU A 102 -3.43 -4.05 -13.31
N VAL A 103 -2.61 -5.07 -13.12
CA VAL A 103 -1.14 -4.91 -13.12
C VAL A 103 -0.63 -4.55 -14.52
N GLU A 104 -1.16 -5.22 -15.54
CA GLU A 104 -0.81 -4.96 -16.95
C GLU A 104 -1.24 -3.56 -17.36
N ARG A 105 -2.47 -3.16 -17.01
CA ARG A 105 -2.97 -1.81 -17.27
C ARG A 105 -2.20 -0.74 -16.50
N TYR A 106 -1.86 -0.99 -15.24
CA TYR A 106 -1.02 -0.09 -14.45
C TYR A 106 0.33 0.17 -15.13
N ALA A 107 1.02 -0.90 -15.53
CA ALA A 107 2.37 -0.79 -16.10
C ALA A 107 2.37 -0.28 -17.55
N GLY A 108 1.39 -0.67 -18.37
CA GLY A 108 1.37 -0.39 -19.80
C GLY A 108 0.53 0.82 -20.21
N GLU A 109 -0.54 1.12 -19.49
CA GLU A 109 -1.53 2.15 -19.88
C GLU A 109 -1.54 3.35 -18.93
N TRP A 110 -1.46 3.11 -17.62
CA TRP A 110 -1.69 4.15 -16.62
C TRP A 110 -0.41 4.84 -16.19
N LEU A 111 0.75 4.18 -16.25
CA LEU A 111 2.03 4.77 -15.86
C LEU A 111 2.37 5.95 -16.77
N VAL A 112 2.53 7.12 -16.17
CA VAL A 112 2.95 8.35 -16.87
C VAL A 112 4.46 8.55 -16.70
N ARG A 113 4.95 8.47 -15.47
CA ARG A 113 6.39 8.56 -15.17
C ARG A 113 6.72 8.03 -13.78
N ILE A 114 8.01 7.77 -13.57
CA ILE A 114 8.60 7.42 -12.28
C ILE A 114 9.60 8.52 -11.92
N GLU A 115 9.55 9.00 -10.69
CA GLU A 115 10.44 10.01 -10.13
C GLU A 115 11.26 9.40 -8.99
N ASP A 116 12.56 9.67 -8.95
CA ASP A 116 13.38 9.29 -7.80
C ASP A 116 13.18 10.31 -6.67
N LEU A 117 12.42 9.89 -5.65
CA LEU A 117 12.15 10.68 -4.44
C LEU A 117 13.11 10.33 -3.30
N THR A 118 14.14 9.52 -3.55
CA THR A 118 15.17 9.18 -2.55
C THR A 118 15.82 10.42 -1.93
N PRO A 119 16.20 11.48 -2.70
CA PRO A 119 16.75 12.69 -2.11
C PRO A 119 15.77 13.40 -1.17
N LEU A 120 14.48 13.46 -1.56
CA LEU A 120 13.43 14.06 -0.75
C LEU A 120 13.22 13.30 0.57
N ALA A 121 13.14 11.97 0.50
CA ALA A 121 13.02 11.13 1.69
C ALA A 121 14.21 11.34 2.66
N ARG A 122 15.44 11.39 2.14
CA ARG A 122 16.62 11.64 2.97
C ARG A 122 16.62 13.05 3.58
N ALA A 123 16.18 14.06 2.83
CA ALA A 123 16.04 15.42 3.33
C ALA A 123 15.01 15.50 4.46
N LEU A 124 13.79 14.96 4.25
CA LEU A 124 12.74 14.90 5.26
C LEU A 124 13.21 14.18 6.54
N HIS A 125 13.96 13.09 6.40
CA HIS A 125 14.56 12.39 7.54
C HIS A 125 15.54 13.27 8.33
N ALA A 126 16.42 13.99 7.62
CA ALA A 126 17.47 14.78 8.22
C ALA A 126 16.95 16.06 8.88
N THR A 127 16.00 16.74 8.23
CA THR A 127 15.55 18.08 8.65
C THR A 127 14.27 18.06 9.46
N ARG A 128 13.41 17.04 9.27
CA ARG A 128 12.02 17.02 9.77
C ARG A 128 11.21 18.24 9.33
N ASP A 129 11.60 18.85 8.21
CA ASP A 129 10.98 20.06 7.71
C ASP A 129 9.65 19.73 7.00
N LEU A 130 8.55 20.15 7.63
CA LEU A 130 7.20 19.98 7.08
C LEU A 130 7.00 20.75 5.76
N ALA A 131 7.78 21.80 5.48
CA ALA A 131 7.69 22.55 4.23
C ALA A 131 8.13 21.74 3.01
N LEU A 132 8.84 20.62 3.23
CA LEU A 132 9.23 19.69 2.18
C LEU A 132 8.12 18.69 1.82
N LEU A 133 7.04 18.60 2.63
CA LEU A 133 5.91 17.73 2.31
C LEU A 133 5.10 18.29 1.14
N PRO A 134 4.64 17.41 0.23
CA PRO A 134 3.73 17.85 -0.82
C PRO A 134 2.40 18.34 -0.21
N PRO A 135 1.74 19.33 -0.83
CA PRO A 135 0.44 19.78 -0.37
C PRO A 135 -0.61 18.66 -0.54
N GLU A 136 -1.28 18.30 0.54
CA GLU A 136 -2.35 17.30 0.52
C GLU A 136 -3.69 17.94 0.17
N ARG A 137 -4.49 17.25 -0.63
CA ARG A 137 -5.85 17.67 -1.00
C ARG A 137 -6.78 16.46 -0.92
N PRO A 138 -8.04 16.63 -0.45
CA PRO A 138 -9.02 15.56 -0.51
C PRO A 138 -9.16 15.02 -1.93
N TYR A 139 -9.03 13.70 -2.08
CA TYR A 139 -9.23 13.03 -3.35
C TYR A 139 -10.74 12.82 -3.59
N PRO A 140 -11.33 13.28 -4.71
CA PRO A 140 -12.73 12.99 -5.01
C PRO A 140 -12.85 11.54 -5.46
N VAL A 141 -13.08 10.66 -4.48
CA VAL A 141 -13.26 9.22 -4.67
C VAL A 141 -14.55 8.97 -5.47
N PRO A 142 -14.54 8.09 -6.48
CA PRO A 142 -15.76 7.68 -7.18
C PRO A 142 -16.82 7.17 -6.20
N SER A 143 -18.08 7.59 -6.35
CA SER A 143 -19.16 7.29 -5.39
C SER A 143 -19.37 5.79 -5.16
N GLY A 144 -19.19 4.97 -6.20
CA GLY A 144 -19.25 3.51 -6.11
C GLY A 144 -18.11 2.90 -5.27
N ALA A 145 -16.93 3.53 -5.25
CA ALA A 145 -15.79 3.09 -4.47
C ALA A 145 -15.88 3.57 -3.01
N ALA A 146 -16.36 4.79 -2.77
CA ALA A 146 -16.42 5.38 -1.42
C ALA A 146 -17.13 4.47 -0.41
N ALA A 147 -18.33 3.99 -0.75
CA ALA A 147 -19.11 3.08 0.11
C ALA A 147 -18.41 1.73 0.34
N ARG A 148 -17.79 1.15 -0.70
CA ARG A 148 -17.08 -0.15 -0.62
C ARG A 148 -15.79 -0.07 0.20
N LEU A 149 -15.18 1.11 0.24
CA LEU A 149 -13.90 1.34 0.91
C LEU A 149 -14.07 1.97 2.29
N GLY A 150 -15.29 2.28 2.72
CA GLY A 150 -15.58 2.92 4.00
C GLY A 150 -15.08 4.36 4.08
N VAL A 151 -15.06 5.07 2.94
CA VAL A 151 -14.68 6.48 2.86
C VAL A 151 -15.95 7.32 2.85
N SER A 152 -16.03 8.31 3.73
CA SER A 152 -17.14 9.27 3.88
C SER A 152 -16.68 10.69 3.62
#